data_AF-D1B4X6-F1
#
_entry.id   AF-D1B4X6-F1
#
_cell.length_a   1.000
_cell.length_b   1.000
_cell.length_c   1.000
_cell.angle_alpha   90.00
_cell.angle_beta   90.00
_cell.angle_gamma   90.00
#
_symmetry.space_group_name_H-M   'P 1'
#
loop_
_entity.id
_entity.type
_entity.pdbx_description
1 polymer ?
#
loop_
_entity_poly.entity_id
_entity_poly.type
_entity_poly.pdbx_seq_one_letter_code
_entity_poly.pdbx_strand_id
1 'polypeptide(L)'
;MLEALLGTKNRELTLQYLLVFNEGYAREIAKYFDVSLPSIQNQLQHFEANGLALSKMSGRTKVYFLNPRYAFLEELTALLVKARSYYKPELKEKFEMQRKRPRRVGKPL
;
A
#
# COMPACT_ATOMS: atom_id res chain seq x y z
N MET A 1 -10.74 2.27 8.37
CA MET A 1 -12.15 1.90 8.11
C MET A 1 -12.29 0.39 7.99
N LEU A 2 -11.39 -0.26 7.23
CA LEU A 2 -11.35 -1.72 7.07
C LEU A 2 -10.69 -2.44 8.25
N GLU A 3 -10.39 -1.73 9.35
CA GLU A 3 -9.78 -2.32 10.55
C GLU A 3 -10.59 -3.48 11.12
N ALA A 4 -11.93 -3.43 11.09
CA ALA A 4 -12.78 -4.54 11.53
C ALA A 4 -12.62 -5.80 10.66
N LEU A 5 -12.23 -5.66 9.40
CA LEU A 5 -12.01 -6.77 8.47
C LEU A 5 -10.55 -7.24 8.45
N LEU A 6 -9.62 -6.29 8.49
CA LEU A 6 -8.18 -6.53 8.36
C LEU A 6 -7.48 -6.70 9.72
N GLY A 7 -8.18 -6.45 10.83
CA GLY A 7 -7.70 -6.58 12.20
C GLY A 7 -6.93 -5.37 12.72
N THR A 8 -6.20 -4.63 11.88
CA THR A 8 -5.46 -3.43 12.31
C THR A 8 -5.49 -2.32 11.26
N LYS A 9 -5.48 -1.07 11.74
CA LYS A 9 -5.29 0.12 10.88
C LYS A 9 -3.98 0.09 10.08
N ASN A 10 -2.88 -0.37 10.68
CA ASN A 10 -1.58 -0.40 9.99
C ASN A 10 -1.57 -1.39 8.83
N ARG A 11 -2.30 -2.51 8.93
CA ARG A 11 -2.48 -3.45 7.82
C ARG A 11 -3.22 -2.80 6.66
N GLU A 12 -4.31 -2.08 6.94
CA GLU A 12 -5.06 -1.31 5.96
C GLU A 12 -4.17 -0.28 5.25
N LEU A 13 -3.43 0.54 6.02
CA LEU A 13 -2.55 1.58 5.47
C LEU A 13 -1.41 1.01 4.63
N THR A 14 -0.82 -0.12 5.05
CA THR A 14 0.24 -0.79 4.29
C THR A 14 -0.27 -1.27 2.93
N LEU A 15 -1.47 -1.87 2.88
CA LEU A 15 -2.08 -2.29 1.62
C LEU A 15 -2.43 -1.11 0.72
N GLN A 16 -2.99 -0.04 1.28
CA GLN A 16 -3.24 1.19 0.53
C GLN A 16 -1.97 1.77 -0.07
N TYR A 17 -0.88 1.77 0.68
CA TYR A 17 0.43 2.23 0.19
C TYR A 17 0.90 1.42 -1.00
N LEU A 18 0.95 0.08 -0.86
CA LEU A 18 1.39 -0.80 -1.95
C LEU A 18 0.49 -0.67 -3.18
N LEU A 19 -0.81 -0.46 -3.00
CA LEU A 19 -1.74 -0.23 -4.10
C LEU A 19 -1.51 1.11 -4.82
N VAL A 20 -1.18 2.18 -4.09
CA VAL A 20 -0.95 3.51 -4.70
C VAL A 20 0.41 3.60 -5.37
N PHE A 21 1.44 3.12 -4.70
CA PHE A 21 2.83 3.32 -5.11
C PHE A 21 3.39 2.13 -5.90
N ASN A 22 2.64 1.02 -6.01
CA ASN A 22 2.98 -0.26 -6.61
C ASN A 22 4.09 -1.04 -5.88
N GLU A 23 5.07 -0.34 -5.33
CA GLU A 23 6.15 -0.94 -4.54
C GLU A 23 6.56 -0.03 -3.37
N GLY A 24 7.16 -0.62 -2.34
CA GLY A 24 7.66 0.13 -1.19
C GLY A 24 8.47 -0.74 -0.23
N TYR A 25 9.32 -0.11 0.58
CA TYR A 25 10.06 -0.78 1.65
C TYR A 25 9.57 -0.32 3.03
N ALA A 26 9.78 -1.16 4.05
CA ALA A 26 9.18 -0.98 5.37
C ALA A 26 9.47 0.40 5.99
N ARG A 27 10.70 0.91 5.85
CA ARG A 27 11.09 2.22 6.39
C ARG A 27 10.44 3.39 5.66
N GLU A 28 10.21 3.29 4.35
CA GLU A 28 9.49 4.32 3.59
C GLU A 28 8.04 4.40 4.05
N ILE A 29 7.38 3.26 4.16
CA ILE A 29 5.98 3.14 4.57
C ILE A 29 5.78 3.62 6.01
N ALA A 30 6.66 3.19 6.93
CA ALA A 30 6.62 3.62 8.33
C ALA A 30 6.75 5.14 8.47
N LYS A 31 7.70 5.74 7.75
CA LYS A 31 7.90 7.19 7.72
C LYS A 31 6.71 7.92 7.10
N TYR A 32 6.11 7.35 6.05
CA TYR A 32 5.00 7.98 5.33
C TYR A 32 3.74 8.13 6.20
N PHE A 33 3.43 7.10 7.00
CA PHE A 33 2.28 7.11 7.90
C PHE A 33 2.59 7.57 9.33
N ASP A 34 3.85 7.85 9.64
CA ASP A 34 4.32 8.16 10.99
C ASP A 34 3.95 7.06 12.00
N VAL A 35 4.34 5.83 11.69
CA VAL A 35 4.05 4.63 12.49
C VAL A 35 5.32 3.82 12.76
N SER A 36 5.25 2.90 13.73
CA SER A 36 6.41 2.11 14.12
C SER A 36 6.88 1.16 13.00
N LEU A 37 8.19 1.19 12.73
CA LEU A 37 8.81 0.33 11.72
C LEU A 37 8.54 -1.17 11.96
N PRO A 38 8.63 -1.71 13.19
CA PRO A 38 8.35 -3.13 13.42
C PRO A 38 6.92 -3.53 13.05
N SER A 39 5.94 -2.65 13.27
CA SER A 39 4.55 -2.92 12.89
C SER A 39 4.43 -3.13 11.39
N ILE A 40 5.02 -2.24 10.58
CA ILE A 40 5.02 -2.34 9.12
C ILE A 40 5.79 -3.56 8.64
N GLN A 41 6.96 -3.85 9.23
CA GLN A 41 7.74 -5.04 8.89
C GLN A 41 6.93 -6.32 9.10
N ASN A 42 6.24 -6.43 10.23
CA ASN A 42 5.38 -7.59 10.54
C ASN A 42 4.23 -7.71 9.54
N GLN A 43 3.59 -6.61 9.13
CA GLN A 43 2.53 -6.68 8.11
C GLN A 43 3.06 -7.13 6.76
N LEU A 44 4.20 -6.58 6.31
CA LEU A 44 4.79 -6.95 5.02
C LEU A 44 5.24 -8.42 4.99
N GLN A 45 5.87 -8.90 6.06
CA GLN A 45 6.23 -10.31 6.22
C GLN A 45 5.01 -11.21 6.22
N HIS A 46 3.93 -10.80 6.90
CA HIS A 46 2.68 -11.55 6.91
C HIS A 46 2.05 -11.62 5.51
N PHE A 47 2.04 -10.53 4.75
CA PHE A 47 1.55 -10.54 3.36
C PHE A 47 2.38 -11.42 2.45
N GLU A 48 3.70 -11.39 2.59
CA GLU A 48 4.61 -12.23 1.82
C GLU A 48 4.42 -13.72 2.15
N ALA A 49 4.36 -14.07 3.43
CA ALA A 49 4.17 -15.45 3.89
C ALA A 49 2.84 -16.06 3.42
N ASN A 50 1.82 -15.22 3.19
CA ASN A 50 0.49 -15.66 2.72
C ASN A 50 0.29 -15.41 1.21
N GLY A 51 1.35 -15.09 0.46
CA GLY A 51 1.32 -14.93 -0.99
C GLY A 51 0.56 -13.70 -1.51
N LEU A 52 0.12 -12.80 -0.62
CA LEU A 52 -0.54 -11.54 -0.99
C LEU A 52 0.45 -10.52 -1.56
N ALA A 53 1.68 -10.50 -1.02
CA ALA A 53 2.76 -9.67 -1.52
C ALA A 53 3.93 -10.54 -1.99
N LEU A 54 4.71 -10.01 -2.90
CA LEU A 54 6.03 -10.51 -3.25
C LEU A 54 7.07 -9.50 -2.80
N SER A 55 8.33 -9.92 -2.79
CA SER A 55 9.44 -9.04 -2.50
C SER A 55 10.60 -9.25 -3.47
N LYS A 56 11.43 -8.21 -3.60
CA LYS A 56 12.70 -8.26 -4.31
C LYS A 56 13.76 -7.51 -3.51
N MET A 57 15.01 -7.94 -3.62
CA MET A 57 16.14 -7.20 -3.06
C MET A 57 16.54 -6.08 -4.02
N SER A 58 16.65 -4.86 -3.49
CA SER A 58 17.24 -3.70 -4.15
C SER A 58 18.44 -3.25 -3.33
N GLY A 59 19.62 -3.77 -3.67
CA GLY A 59 20.80 -3.68 -2.82
C GLY A 59 20.58 -4.36 -1.48
N ARG A 60 20.69 -3.60 -0.37
CA ARG A 60 20.46 -4.09 1.00
C ARG A 60 19.01 -3.93 1.47
N THR A 61 18.13 -3.38 0.63
CA THR A 61 16.75 -3.06 0.98
C THR A 61 15.81 -4.07 0.35
N LYS A 62 14.94 -4.67 1.16
CA LYS A 62 13.85 -5.54 0.70
C LYS A 62 12.64 -4.68 0.33
N VAL A 63 12.28 -4.68 -0.96
CA VAL A 63 11.15 -3.93 -1.52
C VAL A 63 10.00 -4.90 -1.76
N TYR A 64 8.79 -4.51 -1.34
CA TYR A 64 7.58 -5.30 -1.44
C TYR A 64 6.63 -4.71 -2.48
N PHE A 65 5.83 -5.56 -3.11
CA PHE A 65 4.78 -5.19 -4.06
C PHE A 65 3.66 -6.24 -4.01
N LEU A 66 2.44 -5.89 -4.43
CA LEU A 66 1.33 -6.84 -4.45
C LEU A 66 1.60 -7.97 -5.45
N ASN A 67 1.27 -9.20 -5.08
CA ASN A 67 1.44 -10.36 -5.96
C ASN A 67 0.40 -10.32 -7.10
N PRO A 68 0.80 -10.15 -8.38
CA PRO A 68 -0.14 -10.10 -9.50
C PRO A 68 -0.94 -11.39 -9.70
N ARG A 69 -0.47 -12.51 -9.14
CA ARG A 69 -1.10 -13.84 -9.23
C ARG A 69 -1.98 -14.15 -8.02
N TYR A 70 -2.18 -13.21 -7.11
CA TYR A 70 -3.05 -13.43 -5.95
C TYR A 70 -4.50 -13.54 -6.41
N ALA A 71 -5.18 -14.63 -6.03
CA ALA A 71 -6.49 -15.00 -6.56
C ALA A 71 -7.57 -13.91 -6.37
N PHE A 72 -7.49 -13.15 -5.28
CA PHE A 72 -8.47 -12.11 -4.93
C PHE A 72 -7.92 -10.69 -5.10
N LEU A 73 -6.91 -10.50 -5.96
CA LEU A 73 -6.25 -9.21 -6.10
C LEU A 73 -7.19 -8.14 -6.62
N GLU A 74 -8.07 -8.49 -7.55
CA GLU A 74 -9.02 -7.56 -8.18
C GLU A 74 -10.05 -7.07 -7.15
N GLU A 75 -10.63 -7.98 -6.38
CA GLU A 75 -11.61 -7.66 -5.33
C GLU A 75 -10.97 -6.87 -4.20
N LEU A 76 -9.76 -7.25 -3.77
CA LEU A 76 -9.00 -6.51 -2.77
C LEU A 76 -8.72 -5.09 -3.24
N THR A 77 -8.31 -4.93 -4.50
CA THR A 77 -8.06 -3.62 -5.10
C THR A 77 -9.33 -2.78 -5.13
N ALA A 78 -10.44 -3.34 -5.60
CA ALA A 78 -11.73 -2.65 -5.64
C ALA A 78 -12.18 -2.21 -4.23
N LEU A 79 -12.03 -3.09 -3.23
CA LEU A 79 -12.34 -2.80 -1.84
C LEU A 79 -11.49 -1.65 -1.29
N LEU A 80 -10.18 -1.68 -1.52
CA LEU A 80 -9.26 -0.63 -1.05
C LEU A 80 -9.52 0.71 -1.73
N VAL A 81 -9.81 0.72 -3.03
CA VAL A 81 -10.19 1.93 -3.78
C VAL A 81 -11.47 2.52 -3.20
N LYS A 82 -12.50 1.70 -3.00
CA LYS A 82 -13.75 2.13 -2.37
C LYS A 82 -13.51 2.67 -0.97
N ALA A 83 -12.73 1.98 -0.14
CA ALA A 83 -12.40 2.40 1.22
C ALA A 83 -11.72 3.78 1.27
N ARG A 84 -10.82 4.07 0.32
CA ARG A 84 -10.12 5.36 0.24
C ARG A 84 -11.08 6.54 0.01
N SER A 85 -12.19 6.33 -0.70
CA SER A 85 -13.21 7.37 -0.91
C SER A 85 -13.89 7.82 0.39
N TYR A 86 -13.81 7.03 1.46
CA TYR A 86 -14.35 7.36 2.78
C TYR A 86 -13.30 7.89 3.76
N TYR A 87 -12.04 8.04 3.33
CA TYR A 87 -11.01 8.61 4.18
C TYR A 87 -11.22 10.11 4.43
N LYS A 88 -10.70 10.58 5.56
CA LYS A 88 -10.62 12.02 5.86
C LYS A 88 -9.83 12.74 4.76
N PRO A 89 -10.16 14.02 4.46
CA PRO A 89 -9.50 14.78 3.38
C PRO A 89 -7.97 14.75 3.47
N GLU A 90 -7.42 15.01 4.66
CA GLU A 90 -5.98 15.00 4.94
C GLU A 90 -5.27 13.72 4.47
N LEU A 91 -5.92 12.57 4.67
CA LEU A 91 -5.33 11.27 4.35
C LEU A 91 -5.53 10.91 2.86
N LYS A 92 -6.60 11.43 2.22
CA LYS A 92 -6.76 11.35 0.76
C LYS A 92 -5.68 12.18 0.05
N GLU A 93 -5.48 13.42 0.48
CA GLU A 93 -4.48 14.33 -0.07
C GLU A 93 -3.07 13.74 0.01
N LYS A 94 -2.72 13.11 1.14
CA LYS A 94 -1.44 12.39 1.26
C LYS A 94 -1.21 11.39 0.11
N PHE A 95 -2.23 10.64 -0.28
CA PHE A 95 -2.14 9.65 -1.37
C PHE A 95 -2.15 10.28 -2.77
N GLU A 96 -2.76 11.45 -2.93
CA GLU A 96 -2.82 12.17 -4.21
C GLU A 96 -1.52 12.93 -4.52
N MET A 97 -0.94 13.57 -3.50
CA MET A 97 0.22 14.46 -3.63
C MET A 97 1.52 13.72 -4.02
N GLN A 98 1.63 12.44 -3.68
CA GLN A 98 2.81 11.62 -3.97
C GLN A 98 2.70 10.72 -5.21
N ARG A 99 1.74 10.91 -6.11
CA ARG A 99 1.68 10.11 -7.36
C ARG A 99 3.01 10.18 -8.14
N LYS A 100 3.88 9.18 -7.96
CA LYS A 100 5.21 8.99 -8.58
C LYS A 100 5.15 8.73 -10.10
N ARG A 101 3.99 8.93 -10.75
CA ARG A 101 3.88 8.94 -12.20
C ARG A 101 3.37 10.32 -12.64
N PRO A 102 4.22 11.17 -13.24
CA PRO A 102 3.72 12.36 -13.94
C PRO A 102 2.64 11.94 -14.94
N ARG A 103 1.60 12.77 -15.12
CA ARG A 103 0.65 12.58 -16.23
C ARG A 103 1.49 12.46 -17.50
N ARG A 104 1.32 11.37 -18.24
CA ARG A 104 1.88 11.24 -19.58
C ARG A 104 1.43 12.48 -20.35
N VAL A 105 2.38 13.26 -20.88
CA VAL A 105 2.12 14.50 -21.61
C VAL A 105 1.08 14.21 -22.69
N GLY A 106 -0.03 14.98 -22.71
CA GLY A 106 -1.02 14.93 -23.81
C GLY A 106 -2.45 14.45 -23.51
N LYS A 107 -2.96 14.45 -22.26
CA LYS A 107 -4.40 14.24 -22.03
C LYS A 107 -5.17 15.57 -22.09
N PRO A 108 -6.23 15.70 -22.93
CA PRO A 108 -7.09 16.89 -22.96
C PRO A 108 -7.86 17.03 -21.64
N LEU A 109 -8.16 18.29 -21.29
CA LEU A 109 -8.83 18.71 -20.06
C LEU A 109 -10.25 18.12 -19.94
#